data_AF-A0A6P5Y5L1-F1
#
_entry.id   AF-A0A6P5Y5L1-F1
#
_cell.length_a   1.000
_cell.length_b   1.000
_cell.length_c   1.000
_cell.angle_alpha   90.00
_cell.angle_beta   90.00
_cell.angle_gamma   90.00
#
_symmetry.space_group_name_H-M   'P 1'
#
loop_
_entity.id
_entity.type
_entity.pdbx_description
1 polymer ?
#
loop_
_entity_poly.entity_id
_entity_poly.type
_entity_poly.pdbx_seq_one_letter_code
_entity_poly.pdbx_strand_id
1 'polypeptide(L)'
;MLHPAQTQKEQVLKLKIAKPSTSGTYMSVFDFCAGRCRHNSESVVHENAYVSEFHHCFSLPSNSSGSTVTPLEARLNGINVVIGRQGESCDSVCKLNGQSCVLNKLLILNQCDIIQKYMSCKGACLASVGADQPAEVADDAPKHLNPGACLYTQTQSMLSCDGSHRHTRRLCPCA
;
A
#
# COMPACT_ATOMS: atom_id res chain seq x y z
N MET A 1 16.71 15.02 25.45
CA MET A 1 16.88 14.87 23.99
C MET A 1 18.36 14.66 23.71
N LEU A 2 18.74 13.54 23.10
CA LEU A 2 20.12 13.25 22.71
C LEU A 2 20.31 13.73 21.26
N HIS A 3 21.25 14.66 21.05
CA HIS A 3 21.58 15.13 19.69
C HIS A 3 22.30 14.00 18.93
N PRO A 4 21.82 13.59 17.75
CA PRO A 4 22.39 12.47 16.99
C PRO A 4 23.88 12.64 16.64
N ALA A 5 24.32 13.89 16.45
CA ALA A 5 25.72 14.23 16.19
C ALA A 5 26.65 14.12 17.42
N GLN A 6 26.07 14.02 18.62
CA GLN A 6 26.79 13.95 19.90
C GLN A 6 26.72 12.56 20.55
N THR A 7 26.05 11.61 19.91
CA THR A 7 25.79 10.29 20.51
C THR A 7 26.83 9.29 19.99
N GLN A 8 27.85 9.01 20.81
CA GLN A 8 28.91 8.06 20.45
C GLN A 8 28.38 6.62 20.51
N LYS A 9 28.50 5.91 19.40
CA LYS A 9 28.03 4.53 19.21
C LYS A 9 28.56 3.57 20.27
N GLU A 10 29.78 3.77 20.75
CA GLU A 10 30.39 2.94 21.79
C GLU A 10 29.74 3.12 23.18
N GLN A 11 29.11 4.26 23.45
CA GLN A 11 28.44 4.53 24.73
C GLN A 11 27.02 3.93 24.77
N VAL A 12 26.31 3.94 23.65
CA VAL A 12 24.96 3.38 23.53
C VAL A 12 24.97 1.86 23.66
N LEU A 13 25.96 1.18 23.09
CA LEU A 13 26.12 -0.28 23.16
C LEU A 13 26.43 -0.80 24.57
N LYS A 14 26.84 0.06 25.50
CA LYS A 14 27.12 -0.29 26.90
C LYS A 14 25.94 -0.04 27.84
N LEU A 15 24.84 0.54 27.35
CA LEU A 15 23.64 0.76 28.14
C LEU A 15 22.92 -0.58 28.37
N LYS A 16 22.94 -1.07 29.62
CA LYS A 16 22.07 -2.18 30.01
C LYS A 16 20.64 -1.68 30.10
N ILE A 17 19.85 -1.92 29.07
CA ILE A 17 18.40 -1.73 29.12
C ILE A 17 17.87 -2.70 30.19
N ALA A 18 17.25 -2.15 31.23
CA ALA A 18 16.68 -2.94 32.31
C ALA A 18 15.60 -3.88 31.75
N LYS A 19 15.89 -5.18 31.76
CA LYS A 19 14.92 -6.23 31.41
C LYS A 19 13.88 -6.27 32.54
N PRO A 20 12.56 -6.16 32.27
CA PRO A 20 11.56 -6.42 33.30
C PRO A 20 11.74 -7.85 33.83
N SER A 21 11.58 -8.04 35.14
CA SER A 21 11.73 -9.34 35.82
C SER A 21 10.78 -10.43 35.31
N THR A 22 9.78 -10.07 34.50
CA THR A 22 8.77 -10.95 33.93
C THR A 22 9.03 -11.35 32.47
N SER A 23 10.12 -10.91 31.83
CA SER A 23 10.43 -11.32 30.45
C SER A 23 10.93 -12.77 30.39
N GLY A 24 9.99 -13.70 30.21
CA GLY A 24 10.26 -15.06 29.78
C GLY A 24 10.86 -15.15 28.36
N THR A 25 11.18 -16.37 27.94
CA THR A 25 11.57 -16.71 26.56
C THR A 25 10.34 -16.68 25.66
N TYR A 26 10.37 -15.84 24.62
CA TYR A 26 9.29 -15.73 23.63
C TYR A 26 9.49 -16.77 22.51
N MET A 27 8.40 -17.41 22.07
CA MET A 27 8.44 -18.49 21.08
C MET A 27 8.57 -17.98 19.63
N SER A 28 8.25 -16.72 19.39
CA SER A 28 8.37 -16.08 18.09
C SER A 28 8.73 -14.59 18.22
N VAL A 29 9.23 -14.01 17.13
CA VAL A 29 9.50 -12.56 17.03
C VAL A 29 8.20 -11.76 17.23
N PHE A 30 7.06 -12.31 16.81
CA PHE A 30 5.75 -11.70 17.03
C PHE A 30 5.40 -11.61 18.53
N ASP A 31 5.62 -12.66 19.31
CA ASP A 31 5.35 -12.67 20.76
C ASP A 31 6.29 -11.75 21.53
N PHE A 32 7.54 -11.66 21.08
CA PHE A 32 8.51 -10.71 21.59
C PHE A 32 8.05 -9.26 21.37
N CYS A 33 7.51 -8.96 20.19
CA CYS A 33 6.99 -7.63 19.85
C CYS A 33 5.71 -7.32 20.63
N ALA A 34 4.74 -8.24 20.65
CA ALA A 34 3.46 -8.08 21.36
C ALA A 34 3.66 -7.91 22.87
N GLY A 35 4.57 -8.68 23.47
CA GLY A 35 4.92 -8.56 24.91
C GLY A 35 5.64 -7.26 25.28
N ARG A 36 6.06 -6.46 24.29
CA ARG A 36 6.69 -5.14 24.48
C ARG A 36 5.85 -3.98 23.96
N CYS A 37 4.70 -4.24 23.32
CA CYS A 37 3.76 -3.20 22.93
C CYS A 37 3.19 -2.53 24.19
N ARG A 38 3.56 -1.26 24.42
CA ARG A 38 2.94 -0.41 25.45
C ARG A 38 1.56 0.04 24.98
N HIS A 39 0.53 -0.27 25.76
CA HIS A 39 -0.87 0.07 25.49
C HIS A 39 -1.24 1.54 25.80
N ASN A 40 -0.30 2.50 25.77
CA ASN A 40 -0.62 3.90 25.97
C ASN A 40 0.13 4.84 25.01
N SER A 41 -0.58 5.89 24.59
CA SER A 41 -0.23 6.84 23.54
C SER A 41 0.84 7.89 23.93
N GLU A 42 1.43 7.80 25.12
CA GLU A 42 2.28 8.86 25.68
C GLU A 42 3.79 8.70 25.43
N SER A 43 4.20 7.76 24.56
CA SER A 43 5.61 7.41 24.34
C SER A 43 6.12 7.71 22.92
N VAL A 44 5.69 8.81 22.28
CA VAL A 44 5.95 9.06 20.86
C VAL A 44 6.88 10.24 20.62
N VAL A 45 8.20 10.01 20.65
CA VAL A 45 9.11 10.93 19.94
C VAL A 45 10.23 10.22 19.17
N HIS A 46 10.68 9.01 19.52
CA HIS A 46 11.91 8.47 18.88
C HIS A 46 11.93 6.99 18.48
N GLU A 47 10.89 6.18 18.72
CA GLU A 47 10.97 4.71 18.50
C GLU A 47 9.96 4.12 17.48
N ASN A 48 9.28 4.96 16.68
CA ASN A 48 8.40 4.49 15.60
C ASN A 48 9.10 4.44 14.22
N ALA A 49 10.41 4.16 14.18
CA ALA A 49 11.17 4.07 12.92
C ALA A 49 11.24 2.63 12.36
N TYR A 50 10.45 1.71 12.88
CA TYR A 50 10.28 0.41 12.23
C TYR A 50 9.36 0.59 11.01
N VAL A 51 9.84 0.18 9.83
CA VAL A 51 9.07 0.11 8.58
C VAL A 51 8.98 -1.36 8.12
N SER A 52 7.78 -1.93 8.09
CA SER A 52 7.31 -3.31 7.93
C SER A 52 5.83 -3.25 7.52
N GLU A 53 5.34 -4.23 6.78
CA GLU A 53 3.92 -4.29 6.38
C GLU A 53 2.95 -4.51 7.57
N PHE A 54 3.47 -4.77 8.78
CA PHE A 54 2.70 -5.12 9.98
C PHE A 54 2.84 -4.10 11.14
N HIS A 55 2.74 -2.80 10.87
CA HIS A 55 2.93 -1.75 11.89
C HIS A 55 1.81 -1.54 12.88
N HIS A 56 0.62 -2.03 12.54
CA HIS A 56 -0.54 -1.86 13.37
C HIS A 56 -0.92 -3.24 13.88
N CYS A 57 -1.09 -3.36 15.20
CA CYS A 57 -1.84 -4.47 15.76
C CYS A 57 -3.30 -4.32 15.32
N PHE A 58 -3.64 -4.77 14.12
CA PHE A 58 -5.02 -4.88 13.70
C PHE A 58 -5.60 -6.14 14.35
N SER A 59 -6.52 -5.96 15.29
CA SER A 59 -7.51 -7.00 15.54
C SER A 59 -8.32 -7.13 14.26
N LEU A 60 -8.35 -8.32 13.66
CA LEU A 60 -9.34 -8.61 12.62
C LEU A 60 -10.71 -8.31 13.23
N PRO A 61 -11.52 -7.37 12.69
CA PRO A 61 -12.92 -7.33 13.07
C PRO A 61 -13.48 -8.69 12.65
N SER A 62 -13.98 -9.46 13.61
CA SER A 62 -14.85 -10.62 13.34
C SER A 62 -16.12 -10.10 12.70
N ASN A 63 -16.03 -9.79 11.40
CA ASN A 63 -17.15 -9.55 10.54
C ASN A 63 -17.17 -10.69 9.52
N SER A 64 -17.50 -11.88 10.01
CA SER A 64 -18.23 -12.85 9.19
C SER A 64 -19.62 -12.28 8.92
N SER A 65 -19.69 -11.20 8.15
CA SER A 65 -20.93 -10.76 7.52
C SER A 65 -20.90 -11.35 6.12
N GLY A 66 -21.90 -12.17 5.82
CA GLY A 66 -21.95 -13.02 4.64
C GLY A 66 -21.72 -12.25 3.35
N SER A 67 -21.10 -12.97 2.41
CA SER A 67 -21.05 -12.67 0.98
C SER A 67 -22.38 -12.12 0.47
N THR A 68 -22.51 -10.79 0.49
CA THR A 68 -23.43 -10.05 -0.36
C THR A 68 -22.53 -9.44 -1.42
N VAL A 69 -22.62 -9.97 -2.64
CA VAL A 69 -21.90 -9.48 -3.82
C VAL A 69 -22.03 -7.96 -3.81
N THR A 70 -20.91 -7.27 -3.62
CA THR A 70 -20.98 -5.81 -3.49
C THR A 70 -21.53 -5.25 -4.80
N PRO A 71 -22.37 -4.19 -4.79
CA PRO A 71 -22.88 -3.57 -6.02
C PRO A 71 -21.79 -3.20 -7.03
N LEU A 72 -20.54 -3.08 -6.58
CA LEU A 72 -19.37 -2.79 -7.39
C LEU A 72 -18.87 -4.00 -8.20
N GLU A 73 -18.90 -5.21 -7.64
CA GLU A 73 -18.51 -6.43 -8.35
C GLU A 73 -19.46 -6.69 -9.53
N ALA A 74 -20.76 -6.47 -9.33
CA ALA A 74 -21.74 -6.53 -10.41
C ALA A 74 -21.44 -5.53 -11.56
N ARG A 75 -20.85 -4.36 -11.24
CA ARG A 75 -20.46 -3.36 -12.25
C ARG A 75 -19.18 -3.75 -13.00
N LEU A 76 -18.38 -4.69 -12.48
CA LEU A 76 -17.20 -5.25 -13.14
C LEU A 76 -17.49 -6.60 -13.81
N ASN A 77 -18.75 -7.04 -13.89
CA ASN A 77 -19.12 -8.25 -14.61
C ASN A 77 -18.62 -8.22 -16.06
N GLY A 78 -17.92 -9.28 -16.46
CA GLY A 78 -17.34 -9.41 -17.80
C GLY A 78 -16.07 -8.59 -18.04
N ILE A 79 -15.50 -7.96 -17.00
CA ILE A 79 -14.25 -7.21 -17.08
C ILE A 79 -13.12 -8.03 -16.48
N ASN A 80 -12.08 -8.27 -17.28
CA ASN A 80 -10.82 -8.81 -16.84
C ASN A 80 -9.93 -7.67 -16.31
N VAL A 81 -9.69 -7.63 -15.00
CA VAL A 81 -8.85 -6.60 -14.38
C VAL A 81 -7.40 -7.08 -14.38
N VAL A 82 -6.54 -6.38 -15.12
CA VAL A 82 -5.13 -6.75 -15.35
C VAL A 82 -4.20 -5.66 -14.81
N ILE A 83 -3.10 -6.07 -14.19
CA ILE A 83 -2.03 -5.16 -13.76
C ILE A 83 -1.01 -5.06 -14.89
N GLY A 84 -0.81 -3.85 -15.41
CA GLY A 84 0.21 -3.58 -16.43
C GLY A 84 1.63 -3.58 -15.86
N ARG A 85 2.63 -3.79 -16.72
CA ARG A 85 4.03 -3.55 -16.34
C ARG A 85 4.27 -2.06 -16.17
N GLN A 86 5.40 -1.74 -15.55
CA GLN A 86 5.82 -0.36 -15.37
C GLN A 86 5.92 0.34 -16.74
N GLY A 87 5.28 1.51 -16.87
CA GLY A 87 5.30 2.29 -18.11
C GLY A 87 4.39 1.80 -19.23
N GLU A 88 3.59 0.76 -19.03
CA GLU A 88 2.61 0.31 -20.02
C GLU A 88 1.28 1.08 -19.92
N SER A 89 0.61 1.25 -21.06
CA SER A 89 -0.76 1.75 -21.11
C SER A 89 -1.77 0.61 -21.00
N CYS A 90 -3.02 0.91 -20.66
CA CYS A 90 -4.05 -0.12 -20.64
C CYS A 90 -4.38 -0.65 -22.03
N ASP A 91 -4.24 0.16 -23.07
CA ASP A 91 -4.38 -0.31 -24.45
C ASP A 91 -3.37 -1.39 -24.80
N SER A 92 -2.09 -1.21 -24.46
CA SER A 92 -1.07 -2.23 -24.71
C SER A 92 -1.32 -3.49 -23.88
N VAL A 93 -1.66 -3.33 -22.59
CA VAL A 93 -1.91 -4.44 -21.66
C VAL A 93 -3.09 -5.29 -22.11
N CYS A 94 -4.23 -4.66 -22.45
CA CYS A 94 -5.40 -5.41 -22.89
C CYS A 94 -5.17 -6.07 -24.25
N LYS A 95 -4.51 -5.38 -25.19
CA LYS A 95 -4.19 -5.93 -26.51
C LYS A 95 -3.33 -7.19 -26.43
N LEU A 96 -2.36 -7.24 -25.50
CA LEU A 96 -1.54 -8.44 -25.27
C LEU A 96 -2.36 -9.64 -24.78
N ASN A 97 -3.51 -9.38 -24.14
CA ASN A 97 -4.46 -10.41 -23.71
C ASN A 97 -5.55 -10.70 -24.75
N GLY A 98 -5.46 -10.13 -25.96
CA GLY A 98 -6.49 -10.29 -27.00
C GLY A 98 -7.78 -9.52 -26.73
N GLN A 99 -7.72 -8.51 -25.86
CA GLN A 99 -8.86 -7.72 -25.38
C GLN A 99 -8.67 -6.23 -25.68
N SER A 100 -9.69 -5.42 -25.41
CA SER A 100 -9.64 -3.95 -25.51
C SER A 100 -9.82 -3.29 -24.14
N CYS A 101 -9.22 -2.11 -23.95
CA CYS A 101 -9.41 -1.33 -22.74
C CYS A 101 -10.84 -0.76 -22.68
N VAL A 102 -11.49 -0.89 -21.52
CA VAL A 102 -12.87 -0.46 -21.32
C VAL A 102 -12.90 0.82 -20.47
N LEU A 103 -12.81 1.98 -21.15
CA LEU A 103 -12.66 3.30 -20.54
C LEU A 103 -13.68 3.60 -19.42
N ASN A 104 -14.96 3.26 -19.61
CA ASN A 104 -16.00 3.54 -18.60
C ASN A 104 -15.84 2.74 -17.30
N LYS A 105 -15.02 1.67 -17.30
CA LYS A 105 -14.70 0.88 -16.10
C LYS A 105 -13.51 1.42 -15.33
N LEU A 106 -12.70 2.29 -15.93
CA LEU A 106 -11.61 2.96 -15.20
C LEU A 106 -12.16 3.78 -14.05
N LEU A 107 -13.35 4.38 -14.17
CA LEU A 107 -13.98 5.13 -13.07
C LEU A 107 -14.28 4.25 -11.85
N ILE A 108 -14.61 2.98 -12.07
CA ILE A 108 -14.89 2.02 -11.01
C ILE A 108 -13.57 1.56 -10.36
N LEU A 109 -12.56 1.29 -11.19
CA LEU A 109 -11.23 0.90 -10.71
C LEU A 109 -10.50 2.05 -10.01
N ASN A 110 -10.84 3.30 -10.30
CA ASN A 110 -10.26 4.51 -9.72
C ASN A 110 -10.84 4.84 -8.33
N GLN A 111 -10.94 3.81 -7.49
CA GLN A 111 -11.36 3.91 -6.09
C GLN A 111 -10.33 3.17 -5.24
N CYS A 112 -9.91 3.78 -4.14
CA CYS A 112 -8.80 3.26 -3.37
C CYS A 112 -9.03 1.83 -2.84
N ASP A 113 -10.23 1.59 -2.32
CA ASP A 113 -10.68 0.30 -1.81
C ASP A 113 -10.67 -0.78 -2.90
N ILE A 114 -10.85 -0.40 -4.17
CA ILE A 114 -10.75 -1.31 -5.31
C ILE A 114 -9.31 -1.54 -5.73
N ILE A 115 -8.51 -0.49 -5.83
CA ILE A 115 -7.08 -0.64 -6.18
C ILE A 115 -6.40 -1.57 -5.17
N GLN A 116 -6.68 -1.42 -3.88
CA GLN A 116 -6.15 -2.25 -2.79
C GLN A 116 -6.57 -3.73 -2.84
N LYS A 117 -7.62 -4.09 -3.59
CA LYS A 117 -7.96 -5.51 -3.82
C LYS A 117 -7.00 -6.19 -4.80
N TYR A 118 -6.36 -5.42 -5.67
CA TYR A 118 -5.47 -5.94 -6.72
C TYR A 118 -4.00 -5.61 -6.48
N MET A 119 -3.69 -4.52 -5.79
CA MET A 119 -2.35 -3.99 -5.58
C MET A 119 -2.03 -3.86 -4.08
N SER A 120 -0.75 -3.87 -3.72
CA SER A 120 -0.32 -3.83 -2.32
C SER A 120 -0.48 -2.45 -1.68
N CYS A 121 -0.32 -1.38 -2.46
CA CYS A 121 -0.47 0.01 -2.01
C CYS A 121 0.36 0.32 -0.75
N LYS A 122 1.63 -0.13 -0.74
CA LYS A 122 2.56 0.04 0.38
C LYS A 122 2.79 1.52 0.63
N GLY A 123 2.22 2.04 1.71
CA GLY A 123 2.49 3.39 2.21
C GLY A 123 1.27 4.30 2.22
N ALA A 124 0.50 4.38 1.14
CA ALA A 124 -0.69 5.23 1.08
C ALA A 124 -1.51 5.01 -0.20
N CYS A 125 -2.67 5.67 -0.22
CA CYS A 125 -3.51 5.84 -1.38
C CYS A 125 -3.75 7.32 -1.61
N LEU A 126 -3.22 7.87 -2.70
CA LEU A 126 -3.03 9.31 -2.87
C LEU A 126 -3.80 9.81 -4.09
N ALA A 127 -4.49 10.94 -3.93
CA ALA A 127 -5.08 11.65 -5.05
C ALA A 127 -3.98 12.29 -5.90
N SER A 128 -4.06 12.14 -7.22
CA SER A 128 -3.10 12.72 -8.16
C SER A 128 -3.77 13.07 -9.51
N VAL A 129 -3.02 13.66 -10.45
CA VAL A 129 -3.54 14.30 -11.68
C VAL A 129 -2.96 13.65 -12.96
N GLY A 130 -2.44 12.43 -12.87
CA GLY A 130 -1.81 11.72 -13.98
C GLY A 130 -2.79 10.86 -14.78
N ALA A 131 -2.65 10.85 -16.10
CA ALA A 131 -3.45 10.01 -17.02
C ALA A 131 -3.14 8.51 -16.89
N ASP A 132 -2.05 8.16 -16.21
CA ASP A 132 -1.68 6.79 -15.86
C ASP A 132 -2.53 6.21 -14.72
N GLN A 133 -3.32 7.03 -14.03
CA GLN A 133 -4.16 6.56 -12.93
C GLN A 133 -5.39 5.78 -13.44
N PRO A 134 -5.91 4.81 -12.67
CA PRO A 134 -5.39 4.30 -11.39
C PRO A 134 -4.15 3.41 -11.55
N ALA A 135 -3.19 3.56 -10.63
CA ALA A 135 -1.91 2.85 -10.70
C ALA A 135 -1.24 2.70 -9.33
N GLU A 136 -0.27 1.80 -9.23
CA GLU A 136 0.66 1.71 -8.11
C GLU A 136 2.04 2.22 -8.54
N VAL A 137 2.66 3.05 -7.71
CA VAL A 137 4.02 3.53 -7.92
C VAL A 137 4.99 2.37 -7.71
N ALA A 138 5.85 2.12 -8.69
CA ALA A 138 6.83 1.04 -8.61
C ALA A 138 7.81 1.23 -7.44
N ASP A 139 8.26 0.12 -6.86
CA ASP A 139 9.14 0.11 -5.69
C ASP A 139 10.51 0.76 -5.95
N ASP A 140 10.96 0.77 -7.22
CA ASP A 140 12.22 1.35 -7.67
C ASP A 140 12.12 2.85 -8.02
N ALA A 141 10.94 3.45 -7.89
CA ALA A 141 10.75 4.87 -8.16
C ALA A 141 11.55 5.75 -7.17
N PRO A 142 11.92 6.98 -7.57
CA PRO A 142 12.48 7.96 -6.66
C PRO A 142 11.62 8.15 -5.40
N LYS A 143 12.26 8.28 -4.23
CA LYS A 143 11.56 8.40 -2.92
C LYS A 143 10.48 9.49 -2.87
N HIS A 144 10.70 10.60 -3.58
CA HIS A 144 9.75 11.72 -3.63
C HIS A 144 8.46 11.42 -4.41
N LEU A 145 8.40 10.30 -5.14
CA LEU A 145 7.19 9.85 -5.85
C LEU A 145 6.36 8.86 -5.02
N ASN A 146 6.73 8.58 -3.78
CA ASN A 146 6.06 7.63 -2.88
C ASN A 146 6.04 6.20 -3.45
N PRO A 147 7.21 5.52 -3.58
CA PRO A 147 7.27 4.13 -4.02
C PRO A 147 6.33 3.23 -3.22
N GLY A 148 5.59 2.37 -3.92
CA GLY A 148 4.58 1.49 -3.35
C GLY A 148 3.20 2.14 -3.14
N ALA A 149 3.06 3.46 -3.19
CA ALA A 149 1.76 4.11 -3.02
C ALA A 149 0.83 3.86 -4.21
N CYS A 150 -0.46 3.72 -3.95
CA CYS A 150 -1.48 3.69 -5.00
C CYS A 150 -1.97 5.11 -5.30
N LEU A 151 -2.21 5.39 -6.57
CA LEU A 151 -2.63 6.67 -7.09
C LEU A 151 -4.00 6.54 -7.75
N TYR A 152 -4.89 7.48 -7.42
CA TYR A 152 -6.18 7.63 -8.07
C TYR A 152 -6.39 9.09 -8.45
N THR A 153 -7.17 9.36 -9.48
CA THR A 153 -7.49 10.73 -9.88
C THR A 153 -8.83 11.19 -9.34
N GLN A 154 -8.96 12.47 -8.98
CA GLN A 154 -10.27 13.08 -8.70
C GLN A 154 -10.91 13.65 -9.97
N THR A 155 -10.15 13.76 -11.06
CA THR A 155 -10.59 14.38 -12.31
C THR A 155 -10.95 13.29 -13.31
N GLN A 156 -12.24 12.98 -13.41
CA GLN A 156 -12.72 11.89 -14.28
C GLN A 156 -12.32 12.05 -15.76
N SER A 157 -12.20 13.28 -16.25
CA SER A 157 -11.77 13.57 -17.63
C SER A 157 -10.30 13.23 -17.90
N MET A 158 -9.49 12.96 -16.87
CA MET A 158 -8.10 12.52 -17.02
C MET A 158 -7.97 11.00 -17.19
N LEU A 159 -9.02 10.23 -16.89
CA LEU A 159 -8.99 8.78 -17.07
C LEU A 159 -8.82 8.47 -18.56
N SER A 160 -7.78 7.73 -18.90
CA SER A 160 -7.52 7.32 -20.28
C SER A 160 -6.92 5.93 -20.39
N CYS A 161 -7.21 5.24 -21.49
CA CYS A 161 -6.63 3.93 -21.77
C CYS A 161 -5.19 4.01 -22.30
N ASP A 162 -4.83 5.08 -23.01
CA ASP A 162 -3.51 5.29 -23.61
C ASP A 162 -2.47 5.89 -22.65
N GLY A 163 -2.94 6.46 -21.54
CA GLY A 163 -2.10 7.04 -20.48
C GLY A 163 -1.06 6.04 -19.96
N SER A 164 0.15 6.50 -19.71
CA SER A 164 1.24 5.69 -19.16
C SER A 164 2.21 6.57 -18.40
N HIS A 165 2.94 5.97 -17.45
CA HIS A 165 3.99 6.67 -16.74
C HIS A 165 5.10 5.71 -16.35
N ARG A 166 6.36 6.11 -16.58
CA ARG A 166 7.56 5.28 -16.41
C ARG A 166 7.80 4.73 -15.01
N HIS A 167 7.10 5.24 -13.99
CA HIS A 167 7.27 4.83 -12.59
C HIS A 167 6.00 4.21 -12.00
N THR A 168 4.97 3.96 -12.79
CA THR A 168 3.72 3.38 -12.28
C THR A 168 3.31 2.14 -13.06
N ARG A 169 2.59 1.26 -12.38
CA ARG A 169 1.96 0.05 -12.91
C ARG A 169 0.45 0.27 -12.90
N ARG A 170 -0.18 0.30 -14.06
CA ARG A 170 -1.60 0.63 -14.20
C ARG A 170 -2.51 -0.53 -13.84
N LEU A 171 -3.68 -0.23 -13.28
CA LEU A 171 -4.77 -1.19 -13.11
C LEU A 171 -5.76 -1.03 -14.26
N CYS A 172 -5.85 -2.05 -15.12
CA CYS A 172 -6.51 -1.94 -16.42
C CYS A 172 -7.77 -2.81 -16.52
N PRO A 173 -8.91 -2.24 -16.96
CA PRO A 173 -10.12 -3.00 -17.25
C PRO A 173 -10.11 -3.47 -18.71
N CYS A 174 -9.93 -4.76 -18.94
CA CYS A 174 -9.90 -5.38 -20.27
C CYS A 174 -11.17 -6.19 -20.53
N ALA A 175 -11.73 -6.11 -21.74
CA ALA A 175 -12.80 -6.98 -22.20
C ALA A 175 -12.57 -7.39 -23.65
#